data_AF-A0A6A9SC74-F1
#
_entry.id   AF-A0A6A9SC74-F1
#
_cell.length_a   1.000
_cell.length_b   1.000
_cell.length_c   1.000
_cell.angle_alpha   90.00
_cell.angle_beta   90.00
_cell.angle_gamma   90.00
#
_symmetry.space_group_name_H-M   'P 1'
#
loop_
_entity.id
_entity.type
_entity.pdbx_description
1 polymer ?
#
loop_
_entity_poly.entity_id
_entity_poly.type
_entity_poly.pdbx_seq_one_letter_code
_entity_poly.pdbx_strand_id
1 'polypeptide(L)'
;MTDATTLDTDFYAVDADASTAEFLAVAKVYARDVAESYDLSVDVSALDWEVSKRAKRRAGAVKYRGDDPETVSLTWEYFQEHGWGATADVVRHELIHVHLINEAGDASHGDAFRELAADLQTSVACERFADPNWWVVCEDCGSELPRYRKSKLVKNPDQYRCGGCGGRLSSHSATGPGD
;
A
#
# COMPACT_ATOMS: atom_id res chain seq x y z
N MET A 1 -16.63 25.68 11.25
CA MET A 1 -16.47 24.87 10.04
C MET A 1 -15.13 25.27 9.46
N THR A 2 -14.07 24.59 9.89
CA THR A 2 -12.76 24.68 9.27
C THR A 2 -12.91 24.09 7.87
N ASP A 3 -12.75 24.93 6.87
CA ASP A 3 -12.60 24.51 5.48
C ASP A 3 -11.30 23.69 5.45
N ALA A 4 -11.40 22.36 5.49
CA ALA A 4 -10.25 21.49 5.32
C ALA A 4 -9.74 21.77 3.91
N THR A 5 -8.74 22.65 3.82
CA THR A 5 -8.17 23.04 2.54
C THR A 5 -7.48 21.80 2.02
N THR A 6 -8.06 21.17 1.00
CA THR A 6 -7.43 20.04 0.31
C THR A 6 -6.01 20.46 -0.04
N LEU A 7 -5.02 19.78 0.54
CA LEU A 7 -3.61 20.07 0.25
C LEU A 7 -3.36 19.91 -1.24
N ASP A 8 -2.76 20.94 -1.84
CA ASP A 8 -2.31 20.88 -3.23
C ASP A 8 -1.18 19.84 -3.33
N THR A 9 -1.54 18.63 -3.74
CA THR A 9 -0.59 17.53 -3.85
C THR A 9 0.48 17.82 -4.91
N ASP A 10 0.14 18.58 -5.96
CA ASP A 10 1.04 18.86 -7.08
C ASP A 10 2.14 19.86 -6.69
N PHE A 11 1.93 20.69 -5.66
CA PHE A 11 2.97 21.55 -5.10
C PHE A 11 4.22 20.77 -4.65
N TYR A 12 4.03 19.52 -4.21
CA TYR A 12 5.10 18.64 -3.74
C TYR A 12 5.62 17.71 -4.84
N ALA A 13 5.17 17.87 -6.09
CA ALA A 13 5.53 16.96 -7.16
C ALA A 13 7.05 16.89 -7.34
N VAL A 14 7.54 15.66 -7.37
CA VAL A 14 8.92 15.32 -7.67
C VAL A 14 8.95 14.32 -8.83
N ASP A 15 9.83 14.56 -9.78
CA ASP A 15 9.95 13.76 -11.01
C ASP A 15 10.58 12.39 -10.75
N ALA A 16 10.29 11.43 -11.63
CA ALA A 16 10.75 10.05 -11.50
C ALA A 16 12.29 9.89 -11.60
N ASP A 17 13.00 10.89 -12.09
CA ASP A 17 14.47 10.93 -12.14
C ASP A 17 15.13 11.45 -10.86
N ALA A 18 14.33 11.85 -9.86
CA ALA A 18 14.83 12.25 -8.56
C ALA A 18 15.60 11.13 -7.86
N SER A 19 16.51 11.51 -6.98
CA SER A 19 17.18 10.57 -6.09
C SER A 19 16.22 10.06 -5.02
N THR A 20 16.51 8.88 -4.46
CA THR A 20 15.75 8.35 -3.31
C THR A 20 15.78 9.29 -2.09
N ALA A 21 16.82 10.12 -1.96
CA ALA A 21 16.94 11.07 -0.86
C ALA A 21 16.01 12.26 -1.05
N GLU A 22 15.94 12.82 -2.26
CA GLU A 22 15.00 13.90 -2.61
C GLU A 22 13.55 13.42 -2.46
N PHE A 23 13.25 12.24 -3.01
CA PHE A 23 11.95 11.60 -2.87
C PHE A 23 11.51 11.46 -1.40
N LEU A 24 12.39 10.94 -0.53
CA LEU A 24 12.08 10.83 0.90
C LEU A 24 11.93 12.18 1.58
N ALA A 25 12.75 13.17 1.22
CA ALA A 25 12.64 14.50 1.79
C ALA A 25 11.28 15.13 1.48
N VAL A 26 10.86 15.05 0.21
CA VAL A 26 9.54 15.52 -0.25
C VAL A 26 8.41 14.75 0.45
N ALA A 27 8.49 13.42 0.50
CA ALA A 27 7.50 12.59 1.21
C ALA A 27 7.33 12.99 2.68
N LYS A 28 8.43 13.30 3.38
CA LYS A 28 8.40 13.73 4.78
C LYS A 28 7.83 15.13 4.97
N VAL A 29 8.12 16.07 4.07
CA VAL A 29 7.54 17.42 4.12
C VAL A 29 6.03 17.33 3.90
N TYR A 30 5.62 16.65 2.83
CA TYR A 30 4.21 16.41 2.54
C TYR A 30 3.48 15.71 3.70
N ALA A 31 4.08 14.68 4.29
CA ALA A 31 3.50 13.96 5.42
C ALA A 31 3.28 14.85 6.66
N ARG A 32 4.19 15.81 6.93
CA ARG A 32 4.01 16.78 8.03
C ARG A 32 2.83 17.68 7.77
N ASP A 33 2.72 18.20 6.55
CA ASP A 33 1.64 19.10 6.18
C ASP A 33 0.29 18.38 6.19
N VAL A 34 0.24 17.11 5.79
CA VAL A 34 -0.95 16.25 5.95
C VAL A 34 -1.29 16.05 7.43
N ALA A 35 -0.31 15.66 8.25
CA ALA A 35 -0.56 15.42 9.67
C ALA A 35 -1.08 16.68 10.38
N GLU A 36 -0.51 17.85 10.09
CA GLU A 36 -0.97 19.12 10.64
C GLU A 36 -2.35 19.53 10.11
N SER A 37 -2.57 19.45 8.79
CA SER A 37 -3.80 19.92 8.16
C SER A 37 -5.04 19.11 8.55
N TYR A 38 -4.85 17.82 8.85
CA TYR A 38 -5.92 16.89 9.21
C TYR A 38 -5.90 16.51 10.70
N ASP A 39 -5.08 17.18 11.53
CA ASP A 39 -4.95 16.94 12.97
C ASP A 39 -4.68 15.46 13.32
N LEU A 40 -3.79 14.82 12.55
CA LEU A 40 -3.43 13.44 12.78
C LEU A 40 -2.42 13.35 13.93
N SER A 41 -2.73 12.49 14.90
CA SER A 41 -1.80 11.94 15.90
C SER A 41 -0.60 11.18 15.27
N VAL A 42 0.31 11.90 14.59
CA VAL A 42 1.49 11.36 13.92
C VAL A 42 2.69 12.30 14.08
N ASP A 43 3.72 11.88 14.82
CA ASP A 43 5.01 12.58 14.83
C ASP A 43 5.90 12.07 13.68
N VAL A 44 5.79 12.73 12.52
CA VAL A 44 6.58 12.39 11.32
C VAL A 44 8.08 12.45 11.56
N SER A 45 8.55 13.28 12.50
CA SER A 45 9.98 13.43 12.80
C SER A 45 10.52 12.32 13.70
N ALA A 46 9.66 11.72 14.54
CA ALA A 46 10.01 10.58 15.38
C ALA A 46 10.05 9.25 14.62
N LEU A 47 9.34 9.16 13.49
CA LEU A 47 9.35 7.97 12.62
C LEU A 47 10.63 7.88 11.77
N ASP A 48 11.12 6.66 11.60
CA ASP A 48 12.08 6.35 10.55
C ASP A 48 11.39 6.32 9.18
N TRP A 49 12.11 6.69 8.13
CA TRP A 49 11.61 6.67 6.76
C TRP A 49 12.61 5.99 5.85
N GLU A 50 12.13 5.05 5.03
CA GLU A 50 12.97 4.31 4.10
C GLU A 50 12.33 4.15 2.73
N VAL A 51 13.19 3.94 1.72
CA VAL A 51 12.77 3.49 0.40
C VAL A 51 13.03 1.99 0.27
N SER A 52 11.97 1.24 -0.03
CA SER A 52 12.07 -0.16 -0.44
C SER A 52 12.21 -0.27 -1.95
N LYS A 53 13.37 -0.74 -2.42
CA LYS A 53 13.61 -1.07 -3.85
C LYS A 53 13.16 -2.49 -4.24
N ARG A 54 12.69 -3.27 -3.26
CA ARG A 54 12.41 -4.71 -3.42
C ARG A 54 10.95 -5.08 -3.20
N ALA A 55 10.14 -4.16 -2.67
CA ALA A 55 8.72 -4.41 -2.46
C ALA A 55 8.03 -4.45 -3.82
N LYS A 56 7.14 -5.43 -3.99
CA LYS A 56 6.41 -5.70 -5.24
C LYS A 56 4.90 -5.80 -5.03
N ARG A 57 4.42 -5.61 -3.79
CA ARG A 57 3.04 -6.01 -3.39
C ARG A 57 2.30 -4.97 -2.57
N ARG A 58 2.99 -3.91 -2.19
CA ARG A 58 2.50 -2.87 -1.30
C ARG A 58 3.23 -1.60 -1.66
N ALA A 59 2.49 -0.52 -1.87
CA ALA A 59 3.07 0.72 -2.35
C ALA A 59 3.75 1.45 -1.20
N GLY A 60 3.18 1.31 0.00
CA GLY A 60 3.77 1.70 1.28
C GLY A 60 3.66 0.57 2.31
N ALA A 61 4.23 0.81 3.48
CA ALA A 61 3.89 0.12 4.72
C ALA A 61 4.44 0.85 5.93
N VAL A 62 3.68 0.86 7.01
CA VAL A 62 4.19 1.08 8.37
C VAL A 62 4.78 -0.23 8.92
N LYS A 63 5.97 -0.14 9.52
CA LYS A 63 6.59 -1.21 10.32
C LYS A 63 6.50 -0.82 11.80
N TYR A 64 6.45 -1.84 12.64
CA TYR A 64 6.19 -1.70 14.08
C TYR A 64 7.32 -2.31 14.91
N ARG A 65 7.57 -1.71 16.06
CA ARG A 65 8.38 -2.28 17.14
C ARG A 65 7.46 -2.55 18.33
N GLY A 66 7.04 -3.81 18.49
CA GLY A 66 5.93 -4.10 19.39
C GLY A 66 4.64 -3.53 18.81
N ASP A 67 3.93 -2.75 19.61
CA ASP A 67 2.67 -2.09 19.20
C ASP A 67 2.90 -0.66 18.68
N ASP A 68 4.14 -0.15 18.75
CA ASP A 68 4.47 1.22 18.34
C ASP A 68 4.88 1.30 16.87
N PRO A 69 4.35 2.26 16.09
CA PRO A 69 4.82 2.52 14.73
C PRO A 69 6.24 3.08 14.75
N GLU A 70 7.12 2.49 13.93
CA GLU A 70 8.55 2.78 13.92
C GLU A 70 9.02 3.35 12.58
N THR A 71 8.60 2.74 11.46
CA THR A 71 9.14 3.10 10.13
C THR A 71 8.03 3.18 9.09
N VAL A 72 8.01 4.26 8.31
CA VAL A 72 7.25 4.34 7.05
C VAL A 72 8.17 3.92 5.90
N SER A 73 7.78 2.89 5.16
CA SER A 73 8.53 2.32 4.04
C SER A 73 7.77 2.55 2.74
N LEU A 74 8.32 3.39 1.85
CA LEU A 74 7.72 3.68 0.55
C LEU A 74 8.41 2.87 -0.56
N THR A 75 7.65 2.39 -1.55
CA THR A 75 8.21 1.55 -2.62
C THR A 75 8.72 2.38 -3.77
N TRP A 76 10.00 2.22 -4.09
CA TRP A 76 10.67 2.97 -5.17
C TRP A 76 10.04 2.75 -6.53
N GLU A 77 9.78 1.49 -6.87
CA GLU A 77 9.24 1.11 -8.17
C GLU A 77 7.83 1.66 -8.37
N TYR A 78 7.00 1.68 -7.31
CA TYR A 78 5.67 2.29 -7.36
C TYR A 78 5.74 3.79 -7.69
N PHE A 79 6.65 4.52 -7.04
CA PHE A 79 6.88 5.93 -7.36
C PHE A 79 7.35 6.13 -8.81
N GLN A 80 8.29 5.32 -9.30
CA GLN A 80 8.77 5.44 -10.68
C GLN A 80 7.69 5.12 -11.72
N GLU A 81 6.80 4.16 -11.45
CA GLU A 81 5.77 3.72 -12.39
C GLU A 81 4.53 4.63 -12.37
N HIS A 82 4.16 5.15 -11.20
CA HIS A 82 2.88 5.86 -10.99
C HIS A 82 3.04 7.34 -10.62
N GLY A 83 4.27 7.78 -10.33
CA GLY A 83 4.60 9.16 -10.02
C GLY A 83 4.19 9.62 -8.63
N TRP A 84 4.35 10.92 -8.41
CA TRP A 84 4.15 11.56 -7.11
C TRP A 84 2.70 11.49 -6.62
N GLY A 85 1.70 11.81 -7.46
CA GLY A 85 0.30 11.85 -7.02
C GLY A 85 -0.19 10.52 -6.43
N ALA A 86 0.16 9.40 -7.08
CA ALA A 86 -0.13 8.07 -6.55
C ALA A 86 0.66 7.78 -5.26
N THR A 87 1.90 8.25 -5.15
CA THR A 87 2.69 8.08 -3.93
C THR A 87 2.17 8.93 -2.77
N ALA A 88 1.68 10.13 -3.04
CA ALA A 88 1.04 10.98 -2.05
C ALA A 88 -0.23 10.33 -1.50
N ASP A 89 -0.97 9.59 -2.33
CA ASP A 89 -2.08 8.73 -1.88
C ASP A 89 -1.63 7.72 -0.84
N VAL A 90 -0.54 7.01 -1.14
CA VAL A 90 0.05 6.02 -0.25
C VAL A 90 0.54 6.66 1.05
N VAL A 91 1.18 7.83 0.99
CA VAL A 91 1.61 8.54 2.20
C VAL A 91 0.42 8.81 3.11
N ARG A 92 -0.69 9.34 2.57
CA ARG A 92 -1.93 9.56 3.35
C ARG A 92 -2.45 8.26 3.97
N HIS A 93 -2.48 7.18 3.19
CA HIS A 93 -2.88 5.85 3.67
C HIS A 93 -2.04 5.37 4.88
N GLU A 94 -0.71 5.44 4.79
CA GLU A 94 0.16 4.99 5.87
C GLU A 94 0.04 5.89 7.10
N LEU A 95 -0.21 7.19 6.94
CA LEU A 95 -0.45 8.10 8.08
C LEU A 95 -1.74 7.78 8.83
N ILE A 96 -2.80 7.33 8.15
CA ILE A 96 -4.02 6.85 8.80
C ILE A 96 -3.71 5.66 9.71
N HIS A 97 -2.87 4.72 9.26
CA HIS A 97 -2.46 3.59 10.10
C HIS A 97 -1.72 4.06 11.36
N VAL A 98 -0.76 4.98 11.22
CA VAL A 98 -0.05 5.52 12.39
C VAL A 98 -1.03 6.21 13.35
N HIS A 99 -1.93 7.03 12.82
CA HIS A 99 -2.94 7.74 13.61
C HIS A 99 -3.83 6.79 14.42
N LEU A 100 -4.45 5.80 13.77
CA LEU A 100 -5.38 4.88 14.43
C LEU A 100 -4.70 3.99 15.46
N ILE A 101 -3.41 3.68 15.27
CA ILE A 101 -2.63 2.94 16.25
C ILE A 101 -2.34 3.81 17.47
N ASN A 102 -1.96 5.06 17.27
CA ASN A 102 -1.70 5.99 18.38
C ASN A 102 -2.98 6.28 19.19
N GLU A 103 -4.12 6.44 18.53
CA GLU A 103 -5.39 6.81 19.19
C GLU A 103 -6.16 5.61 19.76
N ALA A 104 -6.08 4.45 19.10
CA ALA A 104 -6.97 3.32 19.41
C ALA A 104 -6.27 1.94 19.40
N GLY A 105 -4.98 1.87 19.07
CA GLY A 105 -4.26 0.60 18.90
C GLY A 105 -4.80 -0.26 17.76
N ASP A 106 -5.47 0.35 16.75
CA ASP A 106 -6.09 -0.37 15.63
C ASP A 106 -5.31 -0.15 14.33
N ALA A 107 -4.72 -1.22 13.80
CA ALA A 107 -3.99 -1.21 12.54
C ALA A 107 -4.85 -1.67 11.34
N SER A 108 -6.15 -1.89 11.52
CA SER A 108 -7.04 -2.46 10.50
C SER A 108 -7.67 -1.42 9.57
N HIS A 109 -8.20 -1.87 8.43
CA HIS A 109 -9.01 -1.07 7.52
C HIS A 109 -10.51 -1.07 7.92
N GLY A 110 -10.78 -0.87 9.21
CA GLY A 110 -12.12 -0.80 9.80
C GLY A 110 -12.88 0.48 9.43
N ASP A 111 -13.99 0.77 10.11
CA ASP A 111 -14.84 1.91 9.78
C ASP A 111 -14.11 3.25 10.00
N ALA A 112 -13.37 3.39 11.10
CA ALA A 112 -12.55 4.58 11.36
C ALA A 112 -11.50 4.84 10.26
N PHE A 113 -10.88 3.78 9.73
CA PHE A 113 -9.98 3.90 8.59
C PHE A 113 -10.72 4.43 7.36
N ARG A 114 -11.90 3.88 7.05
CA ARG A 114 -12.67 4.27 5.86
C ARG A 114 -13.13 5.73 5.93
N GLU A 115 -13.51 6.20 7.11
CA GLU A 115 -13.87 7.60 7.35
C GLU A 115 -12.68 8.52 7.08
N LEU A 116 -11.53 8.25 7.72
CA LEU A 116 -10.31 9.02 7.49
C LEU A 116 -9.83 8.93 6.04
N ALA A 117 -9.97 7.77 5.40
CA ALA A 117 -9.60 7.60 4.00
C ALA A 117 -10.46 8.45 3.06
N ALA A 118 -11.75 8.63 3.38
CA ALA A 118 -12.61 9.55 2.64
C ALA A 118 -12.18 11.01 2.85
N ASP A 119 -11.89 11.39 4.09
CA ASP A 119 -11.49 12.76 4.44
C ASP A 119 -10.14 13.14 3.83
N LEU A 120 -9.16 12.24 3.91
CA LEU A 120 -7.83 12.42 3.34
C LEU A 120 -7.78 12.06 1.84
N GLN A 121 -8.91 11.69 1.23
CA GLN A 121 -9.01 11.34 -0.18
C GLN A 121 -7.96 10.30 -0.59
N THR A 122 -7.91 9.19 0.16
CA THR A 122 -7.01 8.07 -0.12
C THR A 122 -7.72 6.73 -0.24
N SER A 123 -7.07 5.81 -0.94
CA SER A 123 -7.61 4.48 -1.20
C SER A 123 -7.61 3.61 0.06
N VAL A 124 -8.74 2.97 0.37
CA VAL A 124 -8.83 1.96 1.45
C VAL A 124 -8.07 0.68 1.06
N ALA A 125 -8.09 0.35 -0.22
CA ALA A 125 -7.34 -0.78 -0.75
C ALA A 125 -5.96 -0.31 -1.22
N CYS A 126 -4.90 -0.96 -0.74
CA CYS A 126 -3.60 -0.84 -1.39
C CYS A 126 -3.71 -1.43 -2.81
N GLU A 127 -3.63 -0.58 -3.83
CA GLU A 127 -3.53 -1.04 -5.22
C GLU A 127 -2.29 -1.93 -5.36
N ARG A 128 -2.48 -3.10 -5.97
CA ARG A 128 -1.39 -4.01 -6.29
C ARG A 128 -0.83 -3.57 -7.64
N PHE A 129 0.36 -2.98 -7.64
CA PHE A 129 1.01 -2.46 -8.85
C PHE A 129 1.90 -3.47 -9.58
N ALA A 130 2.22 -4.62 -8.98
CA ALA A 130 2.87 -5.69 -9.73
C ALA A 130 1.83 -6.61 -10.35
N ASP A 131 2.14 -7.08 -11.55
CA ASP A 131 1.46 -8.22 -12.16
C ASP A 131 1.78 -9.50 -11.38
N PRO A 132 0.77 -10.38 -11.16
CA PRO A 132 1.01 -11.67 -10.56
C PRO A 132 1.90 -12.51 -11.47
N ASN A 133 2.88 -13.23 -10.90
CA ASN A 133 3.70 -14.16 -11.66
C ASN A 133 2.96 -15.47 -12.00
N TRP A 134 1.91 -15.80 -11.24
CA TRP A 134 1.12 -17.02 -11.31
C TRP A 134 -0.33 -16.74 -10.93
N TRP A 135 -1.24 -17.53 -11.45
CA TRP A 135 -2.65 -17.55 -11.06
C TRP A 135 -3.01 -18.92 -10.51
N VAL A 136 -3.90 -18.94 -9.52
CA VAL A 136 -4.57 -20.16 -9.04
C VAL A 136 -6.05 -19.99 -9.35
N VAL A 137 -6.64 -20.93 -10.08
CA VAL A 137 -8.01 -20.82 -10.57
C VAL A 137 -8.82 -22.01 -10.07
N CYS A 138 -10.03 -21.76 -9.59
CA CYS A 138 -10.98 -22.83 -9.32
C CYS A 138 -11.59 -23.34 -10.61
N GLU A 139 -11.51 -24.65 -10.83
CA GLU A 139 -12.04 -25.30 -12.04
C GLU A 139 -13.57 -25.31 -12.08
N ASP A 140 -14.23 -25.23 -10.92
CA ASP A 140 -15.68 -25.36 -10.83
C ASP A 140 -16.39 -23.99 -10.88
N CYS A 141 -15.89 -22.99 -10.16
CA CYS A 141 -16.52 -21.66 -10.09
C CYS A 141 -15.73 -20.54 -10.79
N GLY A 142 -14.56 -20.85 -11.36
CA GLY A 142 -13.76 -19.87 -12.09
C GLY A 142 -13.08 -18.79 -11.24
N SER A 143 -13.17 -18.85 -9.90
CA SER A 143 -12.52 -17.85 -9.04
C SER A 143 -11.01 -17.84 -9.22
N GLU A 144 -10.44 -16.66 -9.42
CA GLU A 144 -9.01 -16.46 -9.65
C GLU A 144 -8.32 -15.86 -8.42
N LEU A 145 -7.16 -16.43 -8.08
CA LEU A 145 -6.31 -15.99 -6.98
C LEU A 145 -4.91 -15.65 -7.52
N PRO A 146 -4.53 -14.36 -7.59
CA PRO A 146 -3.22 -13.95 -8.07
C PRO A 146 -2.10 -14.35 -7.09
N ARG A 147 -0.98 -14.86 -7.61
CA ARG A 147 0.17 -15.39 -6.86
C ARG A 147 1.50 -14.87 -7.43
N TYR A 148 2.18 -14.08 -6.64
CA TYR A 148 3.45 -13.42 -7.03
C TYR A 148 4.70 -14.27 -6.85
N ARG A 149 4.59 -15.40 -6.17
CA ARG A 149 5.68 -16.36 -5.96
C ARG A 149 5.15 -17.75 -6.19
N LYS A 150 6.03 -18.67 -6.59
CA LYS A 150 5.73 -20.09 -6.74
C LYS A 150 5.52 -20.78 -5.38
N SER A 151 4.44 -20.40 -4.69
CA SER A 151 4.06 -20.87 -3.35
C SER A 151 3.65 -22.34 -3.35
N LYS A 152 3.51 -22.99 -2.18
CA LYS A 152 3.02 -24.38 -2.09
C LYS A 152 1.69 -24.59 -2.82
N LEU A 153 0.75 -23.65 -2.66
CA LEU A 153 -0.52 -23.64 -3.39
C LEU A 153 -0.35 -23.61 -4.92
N VAL A 154 0.64 -22.88 -5.44
CA VAL A 154 0.95 -22.85 -6.88
C VAL A 154 1.65 -24.13 -7.33
N LYS A 155 2.44 -24.76 -6.46
CA LYS A 155 3.17 -25.99 -6.80
C LYS A 155 2.26 -27.22 -6.78
N ASN A 156 1.32 -27.27 -5.83
CA ASN A 156 0.46 -28.41 -5.57
C ASN A 156 -1.00 -27.94 -5.36
N PRO A 157 -1.65 -27.30 -6.36
CA PRO A 157 -2.98 -26.72 -6.19
C PRO A 157 -4.06 -27.79 -5.89
N ASP A 158 -3.83 -29.02 -6.36
CA ASP A 158 -4.66 -30.21 -6.12
C ASP A 158 -4.77 -30.63 -4.64
N GLN A 159 -3.83 -30.22 -3.80
CA GLN A 159 -3.86 -30.46 -2.35
C GLN A 159 -4.76 -29.48 -1.58
N TYR A 160 -5.31 -28.48 -2.27
CA TYR A 160 -6.16 -27.45 -1.70
C TYR A 160 -7.54 -27.44 -2.38
N ARG A 161 -8.50 -26.74 -1.77
CA ARG A 161 -9.85 -26.57 -2.30
C ARG A 161 -10.24 -25.10 -2.30
N CYS A 162 -11.12 -24.73 -3.23
CA CYS A 162 -11.65 -23.37 -3.31
C CYS A 162 -12.40 -23.02 -2.03
N GLY A 163 -12.08 -21.87 -1.42
CA GLY A 163 -12.76 -21.41 -0.21
C GLY A 163 -14.23 -21.02 -0.43
N GLY A 164 -14.63 -20.72 -1.67
CA GLY A 164 -16.00 -20.34 -2.02
C GLY A 164 -16.93 -21.53 -2.30
N CYS A 165 -16.49 -22.48 -3.13
CA CYS A 165 -17.33 -23.60 -3.58
C CYS A 165 -16.82 -24.99 -3.19
N GLY A 166 -15.63 -25.11 -2.60
CA GLY A 166 -15.00 -26.40 -2.30
C GLY A 166 -14.41 -27.12 -3.53
N GLY A 167 -14.43 -26.51 -4.70
CA GLY A 167 -13.95 -27.10 -5.95
C GLY A 167 -12.44 -27.30 -6.03
N ARG A 168 -12.00 -28.04 -7.05
CA ARG A 168 -10.57 -28.24 -7.32
C ARG A 168 -9.91 -26.95 -7.80
N LEU A 169 -8.62 -26.83 -7.49
CA LEU A 169 -7.80 -25.70 -7.89
C LEU A 169 -6.73 -26.18 -8.89
N SER A 170 -6.47 -25.35 -9.89
CA SER A 170 -5.34 -25.46 -10.81
C SER A 170 -4.50 -24.18 -10.75
N SER A 171 -3.30 -24.19 -11.33
CA SER A 171 -2.46 -22.99 -11.37
C SER A 171 -1.67 -22.88 -12.66
N HIS A 172 -1.45 -21.66 -13.14
CA HIS A 172 -0.66 -21.35 -14.32
C HIS A 172 0.27 -20.14 -14.06
N SER A 173 1.36 -20.01 -14.80
CA SER A 173 2.16 -18.78 -14.81
C SER A 173 1.41 -17.69 -15.55
N ALA A 174 1.52 -16.43 -15.12
CA ALA A 174 0.88 -15.31 -15.81
C ALA A 174 1.48 -15.01 -17.20
N THR A 175 2.58 -15.69 -17.57
CA THR A 175 3.16 -15.61 -18.91
C THR A 175 2.68 -16.74 -19.83
N GLY A 176 2.14 -16.35 -20.98
CA GLY A 176 2.27 -17.07 -22.27
C GLY A 176 1.30 -16.60 -23.39
N PRO A 177 1.73 -16.42 -24.67
CA PRO A 177 3.05 -16.09 -25.21
C PRO A 177 3.20 -14.57 -25.45
N GLY A 178 4.41 -14.02 -25.28
CA GLY A 178 4.77 -12.77 -25.92
C GLY A 178 5.19 -13.07 -27.36
N ASP A 179 4.57 -12.35 -28.30
CA ASP A 179 4.88 -12.16 -29.73
C ASP A 179 5.44 -13.35 -30.55
#